data_AF-A0A562VME1-F1
#
_entry.id   AF-A0A562VME1-F1
#
_cell.length_a   1.000
_cell.length_b   1.000
_cell.length_c   1.000
_cell.angle_alpha   90.00
_cell.angle_beta   90.00
_cell.angle_gamma   90.00
#
_symmetry.space_group_name_H-M   'P 1'
#
loop_
_entity.id
_entity.type
_entity.pdbx_description
1 polymer ?
#
loop_
_entity_poly.entity_id
_entity_poly.type
_entity_poly.pdbx_seq_one_letter_code
_entity_poly.pdbx_strand_id
1 'polypeptide(L)' 'MINEGWGLVSQLGLWGWIGCTIGLILSSFPRRELFVTAKARLWGTGVVLLFATWVLGMIKA' A
#
# COMPACT_ATOMS: atom_id res chain seq x y z
N MET A 1 -5.00 8.22 -23.95
CA MET A 1 -5.04 6.75 -23.81
C MET A 1 -3.95 6.18 -22.90
N ILE A 2 -2.64 6.28 -23.22
CA ILE A 2 -1.58 5.72 -22.35
C ILE A 2 -1.47 6.46 -21.00
N ASN A 3 -1.53 7.80 -21.01
CA ASN A 3 -1.45 8.61 -19.77
C ASN A 3 -2.65 8.40 -18.85
N GLU A 4 -3.85 8.20 -19.40
CA GLU A 4 -5.06 7.91 -18.61
C GLU A 4 -4.95 6.56 -17.88
N GLY A 5 -4.35 5.57 -18.53
CA GLY A 5 -4.08 4.26 -17.92
C GLY A 5 -3.12 4.36 -16.73
N TRP A 6 -2.02 5.11 -16.88
CA TRP A 6 -1.07 5.34 -15.79
C TRP A 6 -1.63 6.22 -14.67
N GLY A 7 -2.52 7.16 -14.99
CA GLY A 7 -3.28 7.91 -13.99
C GLY A 7 -4.17 7.01 -13.13
N LEU A 8 -4.84 6.03 -13.74
CA LEU A 8 -5.68 5.06 -13.04
C LEU A 8 -4.85 4.09 -12.18
N VAL A 9 -3.71 3.61 -12.70
CA VAL A 9 -2.72 2.83 -11.92
C VAL A 9 -2.20 3.62 -10.72
N SER A 10 -1.93 4.91 -10.89
CA SER A 10 -1.50 5.78 -9.80
C SER A 10 -2.56 5.89 -8.70
N GLN A 11 -3.83 6.12 -9.07
CA GLN A 11 -4.91 6.18 -8.10
C GLN A 11 -5.12 4.86 -7.36
N LEU A 12 -5.10 3.73 -8.06
CA LEU A 12 -5.22 2.41 -7.44
C LEU A 12 -4.02 2.11 -6.52
N GLY A 13 -2.80 2.45 -6.93
CA GLY A 13 -1.60 2.33 -6.10
C GLY A 13 -1.70 3.16 -4.83
N LEU A 14 -2.18 4.41 -4.94
CA LEU A 14 -2.37 5.32 -3.81
C LEU A 14 -3.41 4.78 -2.82
N TRP A 15 -4.62 4.45 -3.30
CA TRP A 15 -5.69 3.96 -2.44
C TRP A 15 -5.36 2.59 -1.84
N GLY A 16 -4.73 1.72 -2.62
CA GLY A 16 -4.21 0.45 -2.13
C GLY A 16 -3.15 0.64 -1.04
N TRP A 17 -2.21 1.56 -1.23
CA TRP A 17 -1.19 1.88 -0.22
C TRP A 17 -1.81 2.39 1.08
N ILE A 18 -2.79 3.29 1.00
CA ILE A 18 -3.54 3.79 2.17
C ILE A 18 -4.23 2.62 2.88
N GLY A 19 -4.96 1.78 2.13
CA GLY A 19 -5.66 0.62 2.69
C GLY A 19 -4.72 -0.37 3.36
N CYS A 20 -3.58 -0.67 2.75
CA CYS A 20 -2.56 -1.53 3.35
C CYS A 20 -1.90 -0.90 4.58
N THR A 21 -1.74 0.42 4.61
CA THR A 21 -1.20 1.14 5.78
C THR A 21 -2.17 1.07 6.95
N ILE A 22 -3.46 1.27 6.70
CA ILE A 22 -4.52 1.09 7.72
C ILE A 22 -4.54 -0.37 8.20
N GLY A 23 -4.52 -1.33 7.28
CA GLY A 23 -4.47 -2.75 7.58
C GLY A 23 -3.26 -3.12 8.42
N LEU A 24 -2.08 -2.58 8.11
CA LEU A 24 -0.86 -2.73 8.89
C LEU A 24 -1.06 -2.23 10.33
N ILE A 25 -1.55 -1.01 10.50
CA ILE A 25 -1.74 -0.40 11.82
C ILE A 25 -2.73 -1.22 12.66
N LEU A 26 -3.90 -1.52 12.11
CA LEU A 26 -4.96 -2.23 12.84
C LEU A 26 -4.62 -3.71 13.10
N SER A 27 -3.96 -4.37 12.15
CA SER A 27 -3.71 -5.81 12.24
C SER A 27 -2.41 -6.17 12.94
N SER A 28 -1.39 -5.32 12.84
CA SER A 28 -0.06 -5.61 13.41
C SER A 28 0.01 -5.26 14.90
N PHE A 29 -0.88 -4.37 15.37
CA PHE A 29 -0.94 -3.91 16.76
C PHE A 29 -2.33 -4.16 17.40
N PRO A 30 -2.77 -5.42 17.53
CA PRO A 30 -4.10 -5.73 18.06
C PRO A 30 -4.27 -5.43 19.55
N ARG A 31 -3.17 -5.36 20.32
CA ARG A 31 -3.16 -5.03 21.75
C ARG A 31 -1.89 -4.26 22.09
N ARG A 32 -1.93 -3.47 23.18
CA ARG A 32 -0.76 -2.77 23.71
C ARG A 32 0.34 -3.81 23.99
N GLU A 33 1.54 -3.56 23.46
CA GLU A 33 2.74 -4.43 23.55
C GLU A 33 2.73 -5.75 22.77
N LEU A 34 1.69 -6.01 21.96
CA LEU A 34 1.64 -7.18 21.08
C LEU A 34 1.84 -6.76 19.63
N PHE A 35 3.00 -7.10 19.07
CA PHE A 35 3.30 -6.93 17.66
C PHE A 35 3.23 -8.27 16.93
N VAL A 36 2.34 -8.37 15.93
CA VAL A 36 2.16 -9.60 15.17
C VAL A 36 2.96 -9.54 13.87
N THR A 37 4.18 -10.07 13.89
CA THR A 37 5.13 -10.04 12.77
C THR A 37 4.57 -10.64 11.47
N ALA A 38 3.77 -11.71 11.55
CA ALA A 38 3.19 -12.34 10.36
C ALA A 38 2.23 -11.38 9.63
N LYS A 39 1.37 -10.68 10.38
CA LYS A 39 0.45 -9.69 9.82
C LYS A 39 1.21 -8.43 9.38
N ALA A 40 2.21 -8.01 10.15
CA ALA A 40 3.07 -6.89 9.77
C ALA A 40 3.83 -7.14 8.47
N ARG A 41 4.31 -8.36 8.24
CA ARG A 41 4.97 -8.73 6.99
C ARG A 41 3.99 -8.72 5.83
N LEU A 42 2.82 -9.32 5.98
CA LEU A 42 1.80 -9.35 4.92
C LEU A 42 1.37 -7.94 4.51
N TRP A 43 0.93 -7.14 5.48
CA TRP A 43 0.46 -5.78 5.22
C TRP A 43 1.61 -4.85 4.83
N GLY A 44 2.78 -4.99 5.45
CA GLY A 44 3.97 -4.18 5.16
C GLY A 44 4.52 -4.41 3.75
N THR A 45 4.57 -5.66 3.28
CA THR A 45 4.91 -5.95 1.88
C THR A 45 3.89 -5.31 0.94
N GLY A 46 2.60 -5.37 1.26
CA GLY A 46 1.55 -4.67 0.50
C GLY A 46 1.77 -3.15 0.45
N VAL A 47 2.09 -2.52 1.58
CA VAL A 47 2.44 -1.09 1.67
C VAL A 47 3.59 -0.76 0.71
N VAL A 48 4.70 -1.51 0.76
CA VAL A 48 5.87 -1.24 -0.07
C VAL A 48 5.56 -1.40 -1.56
N LEU A 49 4.87 -2.47 -1.94
CA LEU A 49 4.55 -2.74 -3.36
C LEU A 49 3.58 -1.71 -3.93
N LEU A 50 2.55 -1.32 -3.17
CA LEU A 50 1.56 -0.35 -3.62
C LEU A 50 2.13 1.07 -3.66
N PHE A 51 3.02 1.41 -2.72
CA PHE A 51 3.79 2.65 -2.78
C PHE A 51 4.67 2.70 -4.03
N ALA A 52 5.43 1.63 -4.32
CA ALA A 52 6.25 1.56 -5.52
C ALA A 52 5.40 1.67 -6.80
N THR A 53 4.25 1.00 -6.84
CA THR A 53 3.30 1.06 -7.95
C THR A 53 2.76 2.48 -8.15
N TRP A 54 2.42 3.18 -7.08
CA TRP A 54 1.97 4.57 -7.13
C TRP A 54 3.06 5.49 -7.69
N VAL A 55 4.30 5.37 -7.19
CA VAL A 55 5.44 6.18 -7.67
C VAL A 55 5.72 5.90 -9.15
N LEU A 56 5.74 4.64 -9.57
CA LEU A 56 5.91 4.27 -10.99
C LEU A 56 4.78 4.83 -11.86
N GLY A 57 3.55 4.79 -11.36
CA GLY A 57 2.40 5.41 -12.00
C GLY A 57 2.62 6.91 -12.21
N MET A 58 3.05 7.64 -11.18
CA MET A 58 3.28 9.09 -11.30
C MET A 58 4.44 9.44 -12.23
N ILE A 59 5.48 8.61 -12.32
CA ILE A 59 6.60 8.83 -13.25
C ILE A 59 6.17 8.62 -14.72
N LYS A 60 5.17 7.77 -14.95
CA LYS A 60 4.73 7.34 -16.28
C LYS A 60 3.42 8.01 -16.76
N ALA A 61 2.71 8.68 -15.87
CA ALA A 61 1.45 9.38 -16.13
C ALA A 61 1.62 10.70 -16.87
#